data_AF-A0A2V4UUC4-F1
#
_entry.id   AF-A0A2V4UUC4-F1
#
_cell.length_a   1.000
_cell.length_b   1.000
_cell.length_c   1.000
_cell.angle_alpha   90.00
_cell.angle_beta   90.00
_cell.angle_gamma   90.00
#
_symmetry.space_group_name_H-M   'P 1'
#
loop_
_entity.id
_entity.type
_entity.pdbx_description
1 polymer ?
#
loop_
_entity_poly.entity_id
_entity_poly.type
_entity_poly.pdbx_seq_one_letter_code
_entity_poly.pdbx_strand_id
1 'polypeptide(L)'
;MNTIVVKVSDQIQTISEHKVITQDGKTTIIKATDKVNYELLDESTGYAPHDVVTKRVNNDLHVSFEENSENADLIMEGFYDDIDSALMGIAEDGNYYYYVPNTGAVADFVTELQLGEVQGQALGGEGYATPWWVGATEFEGFGALPWLAGLAGLGLAGAALSGGGSGGDSSTGDTTAPAAPIIDAITGDDIVNGTEAAAGFTITGTGTAGDTITLTSEAGDPIGSPVTVGTDGTWSMAVTQADVTAMGEGAEQLTVTATDPAGNVSPPAIKDINVDTVAPDAPTIEINENGTEIVGIGEPNSTITIDTNGDGVPDYTAEVDNNGDYVIDTSETPLIDGETVTAMVIDSAGNESDSISITAPEIADADADADADADADADADADADADADADADADADADADADADADADADADADADADADADADADADADADADADADADADADADADADADADADADADADADADADADADADAPIIDAVTGDDIVNGTESEAGFNVTGTGTAGDTITLTNEAGIQIGQPAIVDIDGNWSVAVVAADVAAMGEGAEKLTATVTDPANNFSTPATKNISVDSTAPTAPVIDTFDGTIVVGTAEAGSTVDIL
;
A
#
# COMPACT_ATOMS: atom_id res chain seq x y z
N MET A 1 20.45 -0.02 34.20
CA MET A 1 20.09 1.30 33.66
C MET A 1 19.20 1.04 32.47
N ASN A 2 17.89 1.17 32.67
CA ASN A 2 16.94 1.06 31.58
C ASN A 2 16.65 2.48 31.09
N THR A 3 16.47 2.60 29.78
CA THR A 3 16.07 3.85 29.14
C THR A 3 14.64 3.68 28.70
N ILE A 4 13.74 4.45 29.31
CA ILE A 4 12.34 4.50 28.92
C ILE A 4 12.14 5.70 28.00
N VAL A 5 11.56 5.49 26.83
CA VAL A 5 11.11 6.54 25.93
C VAL A 5 9.64 6.82 26.24
N VAL A 6 9.33 8.09 26.47
CA VAL A 6 7.96 8.59 26.58
C VAL A 6 7.64 9.29 25.28
N LYS A 7 6.78 8.69 24.47
CA LYS A 7 6.23 9.35 23.27
C LYS A 7 4.93 10.04 23.65
N VAL A 8 4.81 11.30 23.28
CA VAL A 8 3.58 12.07 23.39
C VAL A 8 2.97 12.10 22.01
N SER A 9 1.77 11.56 21.88
CA SER A 9 1.10 11.40 20.59
C SER A 9 -0.27 12.06 20.62
N ASP A 10 -0.59 12.79 19.55
CA ASP A 10 -1.96 13.21 19.26
C ASP A 10 -2.69 12.11 18.48
N GLN A 11 -3.86 12.41 17.91
CA GLN A 11 -4.66 11.41 17.20
C GLN A 11 -4.03 10.86 15.92
N ILE A 12 -2.97 11.48 15.39
CA ILE A 12 -2.49 11.23 14.02
C ILE A 12 -0.97 11.00 14.00
N GLN A 13 -0.22 11.48 14.99
CA GLN A 13 1.24 11.38 15.00
C GLN A 13 1.86 11.52 16.40
N THR A 14 3.12 11.09 16.53
CA THR A 14 3.96 11.45 17.67
C THR A 14 4.41 12.90 17.57
N ILE A 15 4.02 13.72 18.56
CA ILE A 15 4.34 15.15 18.61
C ILE A 15 5.64 15.44 19.38
N SER A 16 6.04 14.56 20.31
CA SER A 16 7.33 14.69 20.99
C SER A 16 7.80 13.40 21.65
N GLU A 17 9.10 13.25 21.84
CA GLU A 17 9.70 12.11 22.55
C GLU A 17 10.65 12.57 23.66
N HIS A 18 10.59 11.90 24.80
CA HIS A 18 11.43 12.19 25.97
C HIS A 18 12.10 10.92 26.48
N LYS A 19 13.43 10.95 26.66
CA LYS A 19 14.18 9.83 27.24
C LYS A 19 14.31 9.97 28.75
N VAL A 20 13.88 8.93 29.47
CA VAL A 20 13.94 8.80 30.93
C VAL A 20 14.95 7.70 31.29
N ILE A 21 15.89 8.01 32.18
CA ILE A 21 16.90 7.06 32.64
C ILE A 21 16.58 6.67 34.09
N THR A 22 16.30 5.37 34.32
CA THR A 22 15.67 4.89 35.56
C THR A 22 16.66 4.64 36.71
N GLN A 23 17.83 4.04 36.45
CA GLN A 23 18.86 3.80 37.48
C GLN A 23 19.94 4.89 37.47
N ASP A 24 20.24 5.46 38.65
CA ASP A 24 21.27 6.50 38.88
C ASP A 24 21.07 7.83 38.10
N GLY A 25 19.88 8.10 37.58
CA GLY A 25 19.50 9.28 36.80
C GLY A 25 18.93 10.45 37.62
N LYS A 26 18.75 11.61 36.95
CA LYS A 26 17.96 12.72 37.49
C LYS A 26 16.51 12.55 37.01
N THR A 27 15.53 12.76 37.88
CA THR A 27 14.11 12.77 37.52
C THR A 27 13.87 13.62 36.26
N THR A 28 13.19 13.02 35.29
CA THR A 28 12.77 13.69 34.06
C THR A 28 11.43 14.37 34.32
N ILE A 29 11.32 15.64 33.93
CA ILE A 29 10.10 16.44 34.11
C ILE A 29 9.62 16.83 32.72
N ILE A 30 8.40 16.46 32.39
CA ILE A 30 7.73 16.86 31.15
C ILE A 30 6.47 17.63 31.50
N LYS A 31 6.08 18.56 30.63
CA LYS A 31 4.82 19.27 30.78
C LYS A 31 3.74 18.51 30.04
N ALA A 32 2.64 18.19 30.72
CA ALA A 32 1.51 17.56 30.06
C ALA A 32 0.88 18.52 29.04
N THR A 33 0.56 17.96 27.88
CA THR A 33 -0.23 18.57 26.81
C THR A 33 -1.65 18.01 26.89
N ASP A 34 -2.62 18.83 26.50
CA ASP A 34 -4.06 18.49 26.44
C ASP A 34 -4.34 17.56 25.24
N LYS A 35 -5.30 16.62 25.39
CA LYS A 35 -5.80 15.68 24.36
C LYS A 35 -4.72 14.85 23.66
N VAL A 36 -3.76 14.36 24.43
CA VAL A 36 -2.70 13.48 23.92
C VAL A 36 -2.53 12.26 24.80
N ASN A 37 -2.05 11.18 24.20
CA ASN A 37 -1.68 9.97 24.91
C ASN A 37 -0.16 9.93 25.15
N TYR A 38 0.22 9.37 26.29
CA TYR A 38 1.62 9.16 26.66
C TYR A 38 1.93 7.66 26.56
N GLU A 39 2.69 7.30 25.53
CA GLU A 39 3.18 5.94 25.32
C GLU A 39 4.51 5.74 26.05
N LEU A 40 4.57 4.73 26.91
CA LEU A 40 5.79 4.30 27.59
C LEU A 40 6.42 3.12 26.86
N LEU A 41 7.71 3.21 26.57
CA LEU A 41 8.46 2.18 25.83
C LEU A 41 9.82 1.96 26.50
N ASP A 42 10.15 0.72 26.91
CA ASP A 42 11.51 0.35 27.28
C ASP A 42 12.32 0.06 26.00
N GLU A 43 13.33 0.89 25.72
CA GLU A 43 14.16 0.74 24.51
C GLU A 43 14.87 -0.62 24.43
N SER A 44 15.10 -1.27 25.57
CA SER A 44 15.84 -2.53 25.61
C SER A 44 14.98 -3.73 25.22
N THR A 45 13.67 -3.68 25.49
CA THR A 45 12.74 -4.76 25.19
C THR A 45 11.86 -4.46 23.98
N GLY A 46 11.69 -3.17 23.62
CA GLY A 46 10.75 -2.75 22.59
C GLY A 46 9.28 -2.82 23.05
N TYR A 47 9.05 -3.07 24.34
CA TYR A 47 7.72 -3.15 24.94
C TYR A 47 7.61 -2.16 26.09
N ALA A 48 6.39 -1.89 26.51
CA ALA A 48 6.13 -1.03 27.63
C ALA A 48 6.65 -1.63 28.95
N PRO A 49 7.18 -0.81 29.86
CA PRO A 49 7.70 -1.31 31.13
C PRO A 49 6.58 -1.95 31.94
N HIS A 50 6.83 -3.18 32.41
CA HIS A 50 5.95 -3.91 33.31
C HIS A 50 6.02 -3.32 34.73
N ASP A 51 4.90 -3.37 35.44
CA ASP A 51 4.81 -3.08 36.89
C ASP A 51 5.40 -1.72 37.32
N VAL A 52 4.85 -0.62 36.81
CA VAL A 52 5.24 0.75 37.20
C VAL A 52 4.50 1.20 38.45
N VAL A 53 5.10 2.09 39.24
CA VAL A 53 4.42 2.71 40.39
C VAL A 53 3.99 4.12 40.03
N THR A 54 2.71 4.42 40.18
CA THR A 54 2.16 5.75 39.93
C THR A 54 1.67 6.41 41.20
N LYS A 55 1.81 7.73 41.25
CA LYS A 55 1.34 8.55 42.38
C LYS A 55 0.81 9.88 41.88
N ARG A 56 -0.38 10.25 42.34
CA ARG A 56 -0.89 11.61 42.10
C ARG A 56 -0.37 12.57 43.16
N VAL A 57 0.35 13.60 42.73
CA VAL A 57 0.85 14.67 43.61
C VAL A 57 0.31 16.01 43.11
N ASN A 58 -0.63 16.59 43.86
CA ASN A 58 -1.44 17.73 43.42
C ASN A 58 -2.11 17.43 42.06
N ASN A 59 -1.63 18.10 41.01
CA ASN A 59 -2.14 17.98 39.67
C ASN A 59 -1.18 17.28 38.70
N ASP A 60 -0.08 16.75 39.24
CA ASP A 60 0.97 16.10 38.48
C ASP A 60 0.88 14.58 38.68
N LEU A 61 1.23 13.85 37.63
CA LEU A 61 1.42 12.40 37.70
C LEU A 61 2.90 12.10 37.89
N HIS A 62 3.21 11.39 38.97
CA HIS A 62 4.54 10.87 39.25
C HIS A 62 4.58 9.39 38.88
N VAL A 63 5.56 9.00 38.06
CA VAL A 63 5.77 7.61 37.62
C VAL A 63 7.16 7.15 38.05
N SER A 64 7.24 5.97 38.67
CA SER A 64 8.49 5.26 38.91
C SER A 64 8.50 3.94 38.15
N PHE A 65 9.61 3.68 37.50
CA PHE A 65 9.88 2.45 36.75
C PHE A 65 10.69 1.44 37.56
N GLU A 66 10.93 1.74 38.84
CA GLU A 66 11.54 0.82 39.79
C GLU A 66 10.47 0.22 40.69
N GLU A 67 10.44 -1.11 40.74
CA GLU A 67 9.50 -1.86 41.56
C GLU A 67 9.58 -1.40 43.04
N ASN A 68 8.44 -0.99 43.60
CA ASN A 68 8.32 -0.51 45.00
C ASN A 68 9.11 0.78 45.34
N SER A 69 9.50 1.60 44.36
CA SER A 69 10.11 2.91 44.61
C SER A 69 9.06 4.01 44.84
N GLU A 70 9.28 4.86 45.84
CA GLU A 70 8.47 6.07 46.08
C GLU A 70 9.02 7.33 45.37
N ASN A 71 10.22 7.24 44.79
CA ASN A 71 10.84 8.35 44.07
C ASN A 71 10.46 8.30 42.59
N ALA A 72 9.99 9.42 42.05
CA ALA A 72 9.60 9.50 40.65
C ALA A 72 10.82 9.56 39.73
N ASP A 73 10.80 8.72 38.71
CA ASP A 73 11.74 8.75 37.58
C ASP A 73 11.25 9.73 36.51
N LEU A 74 9.92 9.84 36.38
CA LEU A 74 9.21 10.75 35.48
C LEU A 74 8.14 11.53 36.24
N ILE A 75 8.08 12.84 36.02
CA ILE A 75 7.00 13.73 36.49
C ILE A 75 6.34 14.35 35.26
N MET A 76 5.03 14.13 35.13
CA MET A 76 4.18 14.79 34.13
C MET A 76 3.43 15.93 34.80
N GLU A 77 3.92 17.16 34.63
CA GLU A 77 3.34 18.37 35.25
C GLU A 77 2.01 18.71 34.59
N GLY A 78 0.96 18.89 35.40
CA GLY A 78 -0.38 19.22 34.92
C GLY A 78 -1.14 18.07 34.25
N PHE A 79 -0.71 16.81 34.45
CA PHE A 79 -1.38 15.64 33.86
C PHE A 79 -2.89 15.58 34.16
N TYR A 80 -3.31 16.04 35.34
CA TYR A 80 -4.73 16.05 35.73
C TYR A 80 -5.44 17.39 35.48
N ASP A 81 -4.80 18.35 34.80
CA ASP A 81 -5.47 19.61 34.41
C ASP A 81 -6.46 19.32 33.28
N ASP A 82 -6.26 18.21 32.56
CA ASP A 82 -7.13 17.70 31.51
C ASP A 82 -7.45 16.21 31.73
N ILE A 83 -8.70 15.82 31.50
CA ILE A 83 -9.16 14.43 31.69
C ILE A 83 -9.08 13.60 30.39
N ASP A 84 -8.78 14.24 29.26
CA ASP A 84 -8.75 13.58 27.95
C ASP A 84 -7.37 12.99 27.61
N SER A 85 -6.44 12.94 28.58
CA SER A 85 -5.09 12.38 28.42
C SER A 85 -4.94 11.05 29.15
N ALA A 86 -4.27 10.08 28.53
CA ALA A 86 -4.06 8.76 29.12
C ALA A 86 -2.60 8.29 29.08
N LEU A 87 -2.26 7.36 29.99
CA LEU A 87 -0.98 6.67 30.04
C LEU A 87 -1.15 5.26 29.46
N MET A 88 -0.37 4.93 28.42
CA MET A 88 -0.51 3.71 27.64
C MET A 88 0.84 3.07 27.35
N GLY A 89 0.82 1.83 26.88
CA GLY A 89 2.01 1.15 26.39
C GLY A 89 1.67 -0.08 25.54
N ILE A 90 2.65 -0.53 24.77
CA ILE A 90 2.55 -1.73 23.93
C ILE A 90 2.95 -2.94 24.78
N ALA A 91 2.06 -3.91 24.93
CA ALA A 91 2.38 -5.17 25.62
C ALA A 91 3.07 -6.18 24.69
N GLU A 92 3.54 -7.28 25.26
CA GLU A 92 4.29 -8.33 24.53
C GLU A 92 3.45 -9.03 23.44
N ASP A 93 2.13 -8.92 23.52
CA ASP A 93 1.18 -9.40 22.51
C ASP A 93 0.98 -8.41 21.33
N GLY A 94 1.71 -7.29 21.35
CA GLY A 94 1.68 -6.26 20.30
C GLY A 94 0.51 -5.28 20.40
N ASN A 95 -0.41 -5.46 21.35
CA ASN A 95 -1.54 -4.55 21.53
C ASN A 95 -1.20 -3.40 22.48
N TYR A 96 -1.89 -2.29 22.29
CA TYR A 96 -1.82 -1.18 23.21
C TYR A 96 -2.78 -1.41 24.38
N TYR A 97 -2.31 -1.16 25.59
CA TYR A 97 -3.11 -1.21 26.80
C TYR A 97 -2.95 0.05 27.62
N TYR A 98 -3.99 0.35 28.39
CA TYR A 98 -3.88 1.30 29.49
C TYR A 98 -3.11 0.68 30.66
N TYR A 99 -2.50 1.56 31.44
CA TYR A 99 -2.00 1.19 32.75
C TYR A 99 -3.16 1.13 33.75
N VAL A 100 -3.38 -0.05 34.33
CA VAL A 100 -4.43 -0.36 35.31
C VAL A 100 -3.83 -0.96 36.59
N PRO A 101 -4.55 -0.92 37.74
CA PRO A 101 -3.99 -1.37 39.00
C PRO A 101 -3.65 -2.86 38.99
N ASN A 102 -2.47 -3.19 39.52
CA ASN A 102 -1.99 -4.58 39.66
C ASN A 102 -2.84 -5.44 40.60
N THR A 103 -3.81 -4.82 41.28
CA THR A 103 -4.69 -5.49 42.23
C THR A 103 -5.85 -6.25 41.58
N GLY A 104 -6.03 -6.14 40.25
CA GLY A 104 -7.05 -6.86 39.48
C GLY A 104 -8.47 -6.30 39.63
N ALA A 105 -8.63 -5.08 40.13
CA ALA A 105 -9.89 -4.35 40.14
C ALA A 105 -10.08 -3.61 38.81
N VAL A 106 -11.22 -3.82 38.16
CA VAL A 106 -11.51 -3.35 36.78
C VAL A 106 -11.80 -1.85 36.65
N ALA A 107 -11.67 -1.05 37.72
CA ALA A 107 -12.05 0.36 37.71
C ALA A 107 -11.21 1.18 38.71
N ASP A 108 -9.93 1.42 38.38
CA ASP A 108 -9.16 2.56 38.92
C ASP A 108 -7.90 2.86 38.09
N PHE A 109 -8.07 3.34 36.86
CA PHE A 109 -6.96 3.63 35.93
C PHE A 109 -6.17 4.88 36.37
N VAL A 110 -5.02 5.13 35.75
CA VAL A 110 -4.10 6.23 36.14
C VAL A 110 -4.77 7.61 36.22
N THR A 111 -5.80 7.88 35.42
CA THR A 111 -6.50 9.18 35.46
C THR A 111 -7.50 9.31 36.63
N GLU A 112 -7.81 8.23 37.36
CA GLU A 112 -8.76 8.20 38.48
C GLU A 112 -8.10 8.25 39.87
N LEU A 113 -6.76 8.15 39.94
CA LEU A 113 -5.99 8.20 41.19
C LEU A 113 -6.38 9.37 42.09
N GLN A 114 -6.62 9.08 43.38
CA GLN A 114 -6.89 10.09 44.38
C GLN A 114 -5.61 10.84 44.78
N LEU A 115 -5.76 12.07 45.27
CA LEU A 115 -4.62 12.89 45.69
C LEU A 115 -3.83 12.19 46.82
N GLY A 116 -2.54 11.94 46.56
CA GLY A 116 -1.62 11.29 47.49
C GLY A 116 -1.70 9.76 47.47
N GLU A 117 -2.57 9.18 46.65
CA GLU A 117 -2.66 7.75 46.41
C GLU A 117 -1.43 7.26 45.63
N VAL A 118 -0.96 6.06 45.98
CA VAL A 118 0.15 5.36 45.35
C VAL A 118 -0.36 3.98 44.94
N GLN A 119 -0.24 3.64 43.66
CA GLN A 119 -0.68 2.35 43.13
C GLN A 119 0.36 1.77 42.20
N GLY A 120 0.55 0.45 42.31
CA GLY A 120 1.22 -0.33 41.29
C GLY A 120 0.31 -0.50 40.08
N GLN A 121 0.85 -0.27 38.89
CA GLN A 121 0.15 -0.30 37.62
C GLN A 121 0.84 -1.28 36.66
N ALA A 122 0.03 -1.99 35.88
CA ALA A 122 0.45 -2.93 34.87
C ALA A 122 -0.37 -2.66 33.63
N LEU A 123 0.16 -3.12 32.50
CA LEU A 123 -0.60 -3.11 31.26
C LEU A 123 -1.77 -4.08 31.41
N GLY A 124 -2.99 -3.57 31.21
CA GLY A 124 -4.18 -4.39 31.29
C GLY A 124 -5.45 -3.62 30.94
N GLY A 125 -6.53 -4.36 30.67
CA GLY A 125 -7.78 -3.83 30.13
C GLY A 125 -8.15 -4.54 28.83
N GLU A 126 -9.08 -3.95 28.08
CA GLU A 126 -9.34 -4.36 26.68
C GLU A 126 -8.13 -3.95 25.83
N GLY A 127 -7.63 -4.86 24.99
CA GLY A 127 -6.55 -4.55 24.06
C GLY A 127 -7.06 -3.63 22.97
N TYR A 128 -6.35 -2.55 22.70
CA TYR A 128 -6.65 -1.63 21.62
C TYR A 128 -5.89 -2.07 20.36
N ALA A 129 -6.63 -2.38 19.30
CA ALA A 129 -6.07 -2.70 17.99
C ALA A 129 -5.49 -1.43 17.37
N THR A 130 -4.22 -1.13 17.69
CA THR A 130 -3.53 0.16 17.46
C THR A 130 -4.26 1.35 18.13
N PRO A 131 -3.58 2.47 18.47
CA PRO A 131 -4.26 3.56 19.16
C PRO A 131 -5.13 4.27 18.14
N TRP A 132 -6.38 3.87 18.07
CA TRP A 132 -7.41 4.80 17.69
C TRP A 132 -7.97 5.48 18.98
N TRP A 133 -8.27 6.79 18.88
CA TRP A 133 -9.22 7.59 19.69
C TRP A 133 -8.54 8.51 20.75
N VAL A 134 -8.95 9.77 21.02
CA VAL A 134 -10.29 10.30 21.33
C VAL A 134 -10.50 11.76 20.86
N GLY A 135 -11.60 11.97 20.16
CA GLY A 135 -12.17 13.27 19.81
C GLY A 135 -13.68 13.19 19.50
N ALA A 136 -14.32 12.06 19.84
CA ALA A 136 -15.77 11.92 19.79
C ALA A 136 -16.36 12.73 20.95
N THR A 137 -16.60 14.02 20.69
CA THR A 137 -17.56 14.76 21.49
C THR A 137 -18.89 14.02 21.41
N GLU A 138 -19.43 13.59 22.55
CA GLU A 138 -20.69 14.13 23.02
C GLU A 138 -20.95 13.78 24.50
N PHE A 139 -21.17 14.85 25.27
CA PHE A 139 -22.06 15.03 26.41
C PHE A 139 -22.33 13.89 27.42
N GLU A 140 -22.14 14.28 28.68
CA GLU A 140 -22.44 13.56 29.92
C GLU A 140 -23.77 12.77 29.95
N GLY A 141 -23.71 11.57 30.53
CA GLY A 141 -24.89 10.94 31.13
C GLY A 141 -24.81 9.43 31.30
N PHE A 142 -24.18 8.99 32.39
CA PHE A 142 -24.24 7.61 32.90
C PHE A 142 -25.65 6.97 32.83
N GLY A 143 -25.71 5.73 32.33
CA GLY A 143 -26.63 4.71 32.85
C GLY A 143 -27.47 3.95 31.82
N ALA A 144 -26.94 2.82 31.35
CA ALA A 144 -27.60 1.50 31.17
C ALA A 144 -27.07 0.77 29.92
N LEU A 145 -26.28 -0.28 30.16
CA LEU A 145 -26.12 -1.44 29.26
C LEU A 145 -27.53 -1.98 28.88
N PRO A 146 -27.78 -2.69 27.76
CA PRO A 146 -26.84 -3.56 27.01
C PRO A 146 -26.97 -3.52 25.47
N TRP A 147 -25.87 -3.79 24.74
CA TRP A 147 -25.82 -4.50 23.43
C TRP A 147 -24.55 -4.12 22.63
N LEU A 148 -23.64 -5.07 22.50
CA LEU A 148 -22.67 -5.16 21.40
C LEU A 148 -22.58 -6.65 21.10
N ALA A 149 -23.27 -7.04 20.03
CA ALA A 149 -23.15 -8.34 19.38
C ALA A 149 -22.41 -8.12 18.07
N GLY A 150 -21.50 -9.05 17.79
CA GLY A 150 -20.80 -9.22 16.52
C GLY A 150 -19.57 -8.33 16.41
N LEU A 151 -18.36 -8.84 16.27
CA LEU A 151 -17.84 -10.22 16.16
C LEU A 151 -16.31 -9.98 16.12
N ALA A 152 -15.60 -10.32 17.20
CA ALA A 152 -14.63 -11.44 17.30
C ALA A 152 -13.52 -11.43 16.23
N GLY A 153 -12.26 -11.72 16.54
CA GLY A 153 -11.66 -12.30 17.76
C GLY A 153 -10.27 -12.80 17.35
N LEU A 154 -9.22 -12.52 18.13
CA LEU A 154 -8.75 -13.34 19.25
C LEU A 154 -8.24 -14.74 18.86
N GLY A 155 -6.94 -14.92 19.06
CA GLY A 155 -6.31 -16.14 19.58
C GLY A 155 -4.90 -15.77 20.06
N LEU A 156 -4.40 -16.12 21.25
CA LEU A 156 -4.83 -17.14 22.20
C LEU A 156 -4.32 -16.86 23.63
N ALA A 157 -4.98 -17.58 24.54
CA ALA A 157 -4.89 -17.60 25.99
C ALA A 157 -3.51 -17.85 26.62
N GLY A 158 -3.34 -17.26 27.81
CA GLY A 158 -2.45 -17.74 28.86
C GLY A 158 -3.13 -17.73 30.23
N ALA A 159 -3.84 -18.81 30.58
CA ALA A 159 -4.16 -19.10 31.98
C ALA A 159 -3.90 -20.59 32.27
N ALA A 160 -2.89 -20.82 33.10
CA ALA A 160 -2.53 -22.13 33.61
C ALA A 160 -3.57 -22.66 34.61
N LEU A 161 -3.99 -23.92 34.43
CA LEU A 161 -4.35 -24.82 35.53
C LEU A 161 -4.13 -26.29 35.14
N SER A 162 -2.94 -26.78 35.50
CA SER A 162 -2.68 -28.09 36.10
C SER A 162 -3.31 -29.35 35.47
N GLY A 163 -2.46 -30.17 34.82
CA GLY A 163 -2.41 -31.61 35.13
C GLY A 163 -2.45 -32.63 33.97
N GLY A 164 -1.31 -32.80 33.28
CA GLY A 164 -0.71 -34.12 32.97
C GLY A 164 -1.31 -35.06 31.90
N GLY A 165 -0.55 -35.28 30.83
CA GLY A 165 -0.28 -36.65 30.34
C GLY A 165 -0.56 -37.02 28.87
N SER A 166 0.38 -36.69 27.99
CA SER A 166 0.96 -37.53 26.89
C SER A 166 0.08 -38.09 25.74
N GLY A 167 0.43 -37.73 24.48
CA GLY A 167 0.10 -38.56 23.31
C GLY A 167 0.06 -37.89 21.93
N GLY A 168 1.15 -37.25 21.49
CA GLY A 168 1.44 -36.59 20.20
C GLY A 168 0.57 -36.79 18.93
N ASP A 169 0.26 -35.66 18.28
CA ASP A 169 0.59 -35.39 16.87
C ASP A 169 0.88 -33.89 16.70
N SER A 170 1.92 -33.54 15.94
CA SER A 170 2.54 -32.21 15.89
C SER A 170 2.22 -31.53 14.57
N SER A 171 1.23 -30.66 14.56
CA SER A 171 1.12 -29.56 13.59
C SER A 171 0.92 -28.28 14.39
N THR A 172 2.04 -27.66 14.77
CA THR A 172 2.03 -26.27 15.22
C THR A 172 1.61 -25.43 14.02
N GLY A 173 0.32 -25.04 13.96
CA GLY A 173 -0.10 -24.00 13.01
C GLY A 173 0.80 -22.79 13.23
N ASP A 174 1.45 -22.34 12.17
CA ASP A 174 2.28 -21.15 12.25
C ASP A 174 1.35 -19.96 12.50
N THR A 175 1.48 -19.33 13.65
CA THR A 175 0.74 -18.12 14.04
C THR A 175 1.63 -16.89 14.03
N THR A 176 2.85 -17.01 13.49
CA THR A 176 3.85 -15.95 13.54
C THR A 176 3.72 -15.13 12.27
N ALA A 177 3.18 -13.92 12.39
CA ALA A 177 3.16 -12.99 11.27
C ALA A 177 4.59 -12.71 10.75
N PRO A 178 4.78 -12.62 9.43
CA PRO A 178 6.05 -12.18 8.87
C PRO A 178 6.34 -10.72 9.25
N ALA A 179 7.62 -10.33 9.16
CA ALA A 179 8.00 -8.94 9.35
C ALA A 179 7.38 -8.05 8.25
N ALA A 180 7.16 -6.77 8.56
CA ALA A 180 6.70 -5.80 7.56
C ALA A 180 7.68 -5.78 6.37
N PRO A 181 7.18 -5.84 5.13
CA PRO A 181 8.04 -5.73 3.95
C PRO A 181 8.67 -4.34 3.88
N ILE A 182 9.78 -4.21 3.16
CA ILE A 182 10.42 -2.92 2.87
C ILE A 182 10.07 -2.53 1.45
N ILE A 183 9.77 -1.25 1.24
CA ILE A 183 9.46 -0.64 -0.06
C ILE A 183 10.62 0.29 -0.43
N ASP A 184 11.13 0.16 -1.66
CA ASP A 184 12.18 1.04 -2.17
C ASP A 184 11.61 2.41 -2.58
N ALA A 185 12.47 3.31 -3.08
CA ALA A 185 12.01 4.56 -3.68
C ALA A 185 11.14 4.28 -4.92
N ILE A 186 10.00 4.96 -5.02
CA ILE A 186 9.13 4.89 -6.19
C ILE A 186 9.71 5.85 -7.23
N THR A 187 9.84 5.39 -8.49
CA THR A 187 10.39 6.17 -9.63
C THR A 187 11.79 6.79 -9.44
N GLY A 188 12.42 6.59 -8.28
CA GLY A 188 13.73 7.10 -7.89
C GLY A 188 13.68 8.35 -7.00
N ASP A 189 12.59 9.11 -7.06
CA ASP A 189 12.41 10.39 -6.36
C ASP A 189 11.10 10.49 -5.56
N ASP A 190 10.32 9.40 -5.50
CA ASP A 190 9.01 9.32 -4.85
C ASP A 190 7.96 10.28 -5.44
N ILE A 191 8.18 10.74 -6.67
CA ILE A 191 7.25 11.56 -7.45
C ILE A 191 6.88 10.79 -8.71
N VAL A 192 5.57 10.62 -8.96
CA VAL A 192 5.08 9.97 -10.18
C VAL A 192 4.66 11.05 -11.16
N ASN A 193 5.45 11.24 -12.22
CA ASN A 193 5.11 12.18 -13.28
C ASN A 193 4.26 11.57 -14.39
N GLY A 194 3.75 12.41 -15.30
CA GLY A 194 2.88 11.99 -16.40
C GLY A 194 3.55 11.04 -17.39
N THR A 195 4.86 11.17 -17.60
CA THR A 195 5.62 10.25 -18.47
C THR A 195 5.74 8.87 -17.84
N GLU A 196 6.05 8.80 -16.55
CA GLU A 196 6.15 7.56 -15.78
C GLU A 196 4.79 6.88 -15.64
N ALA A 197 3.74 7.64 -15.34
CA ALA A 197 2.37 7.15 -15.27
C ALA A 197 1.91 6.54 -16.61
N ALA A 198 2.21 7.21 -17.73
CA ALA A 198 1.84 6.72 -19.06
C ALA A 198 2.64 5.48 -19.49
N ALA A 199 3.92 5.41 -19.14
CA ALA A 199 4.76 4.24 -19.40
C ALA A 199 4.38 3.05 -18.51
N GLY A 200 3.85 3.32 -17.32
CA GLY A 200 3.81 2.38 -16.21
C GLY A 200 5.19 2.19 -15.60
N PHE A 201 5.23 1.81 -14.33
CA PHE A 201 6.47 1.59 -13.60
C PHE A 201 6.36 0.38 -12.69
N THR A 202 7.47 0.02 -12.04
CA THR A 202 7.52 -1.08 -11.09
C THR A 202 7.90 -0.58 -9.72
N ILE A 203 7.12 -0.95 -8.72
CA ILE A 203 7.47 -0.79 -7.31
C ILE A 203 8.27 -2.03 -6.90
N THR A 204 9.39 -1.81 -6.23
CA THR A 204 10.26 -2.87 -5.74
C THR A 204 10.43 -2.79 -4.23
N GLY A 205 10.88 -3.89 -3.65
CA GLY A 205 11.19 -3.95 -2.25
C GLY A 205 11.77 -5.29 -1.81
N THR A 206 11.88 -5.45 -0.49
CA THR A 206 12.33 -6.71 0.13
C THR A 206 11.32 -7.25 1.13
N GLY A 207 11.36 -8.55 1.37
CA GLY A 207 10.45 -9.25 2.28
C GLY A 207 10.92 -10.68 2.56
N THR A 208 10.13 -11.46 3.30
CA THR A 208 10.44 -12.87 3.56
C THR A 208 10.11 -13.70 2.32
N ALA A 209 11.07 -14.50 1.86
CA ALA A 209 10.89 -15.35 0.68
C ALA A 209 9.69 -16.30 0.82
N GLY A 210 8.81 -16.31 -0.18
CA GLY A 210 7.60 -17.14 -0.20
C GLY A 210 6.32 -16.44 0.29
N ASP A 211 6.43 -15.27 0.93
CA ASP A 211 5.27 -14.47 1.33
C ASP A 211 4.61 -13.81 0.10
N THR A 212 3.34 -13.49 0.22
CA THR A 212 2.57 -12.75 -0.79
C THR A 212 2.44 -11.28 -0.38
N ILE A 213 2.87 -10.38 -1.25
CA ILE A 213 2.81 -8.93 -1.10
C ILE A 213 1.50 -8.39 -1.67
N THR A 214 0.81 -7.58 -0.87
CA THR A 214 -0.37 -6.79 -1.26
C THR A 214 -0.06 -5.31 -1.06
N LEU A 215 -0.38 -4.49 -2.06
CA LEU A 215 -0.21 -3.04 -2.04
C LEU A 215 -1.58 -2.37 -2.22
N THR A 216 -1.86 -1.34 -1.41
CA THR A 216 -3.10 -0.56 -1.47
C THR A 216 -2.82 0.94 -1.45
N SER A 217 -3.72 1.71 -2.06
CA SER A 217 -3.75 3.18 -2.01
C SER A 217 -4.18 3.69 -0.64
N GLU A 218 -4.15 5.02 -0.44
CA GLU A 218 -4.65 5.68 0.77
C GLU A 218 -6.15 5.43 0.96
N ALA A 219 -6.90 5.33 -0.14
CA ALA A 219 -8.32 4.97 -0.13
C ALA A 219 -8.58 3.49 0.23
N GLY A 220 -7.54 2.66 0.32
CA GLY A 220 -7.61 1.23 0.60
C GLY A 220 -7.87 0.36 -0.65
N ASP A 221 -7.85 0.93 -1.84
CA ASP A 221 -8.03 0.18 -3.09
C ASP A 221 -6.74 -0.57 -3.44
N PRO A 222 -6.82 -1.82 -3.93
CA PRO A 222 -5.64 -2.59 -4.32
C PRO A 222 -4.97 -1.97 -5.55
N ILE A 223 -3.65 -1.85 -5.49
CA ILE A 223 -2.82 -1.38 -6.61
C ILE A 223 -2.15 -2.60 -7.25
N GLY A 224 -2.34 -2.77 -8.56
CA GLY A 224 -1.81 -3.92 -9.26
C GLY A 224 -2.36 -5.26 -8.76
N SER A 225 -1.61 -6.34 -9.00
CA SER A 225 -1.96 -7.69 -8.53
C SER A 225 -0.97 -8.15 -7.46
N PRO A 226 -1.41 -8.93 -6.45
CA PRO A 226 -0.50 -9.47 -5.44
C PRO A 226 0.65 -10.28 -6.04
N VAL A 227 1.84 -10.16 -5.46
CA VAL A 227 3.07 -10.82 -5.96
C VAL A 227 3.76 -11.61 -4.86
N THR A 228 4.40 -12.73 -5.19
CA THR A 228 5.15 -13.52 -4.21
C THR A 228 6.59 -13.02 -4.11
N VAL A 229 7.12 -12.91 -2.89
CA VAL A 229 8.53 -12.59 -2.64
C VAL A 229 9.42 -13.73 -3.14
N GLY A 230 10.40 -13.38 -3.98
CA GLY A 230 11.35 -14.33 -4.55
C GLY A 230 12.26 -14.97 -3.51
N THR A 231 12.92 -16.07 -3.88
CA THR A 231 13.87 -16.78 -3.00
C THR A 231 15.09 -15.96 -2.59
N ASP A 232 15.35 -14.85 -3.30
CA ASP A 232 16.39 -13.88 -2.98
C ASP A 232 15.91 -12.78 -2.01
N GLY A 233 14.65 -12.85 -1.55
CA GLY A 233 14.04 -11.89 -0.63
C GLY A 233 13.54 -10.61 -1.30
N THR A 234 13.50 -10.55 -2.63
CA THR A 234 13.04 -9.38 -3.38
C THR A 234 11.64 -9.59 -3.95
N TRP A 235 10.89 -8.50 -4.10
CA TRP A 235 9.61 -8.51 -4.80
C TRP A 235 9.52 -7.31 -5.74
N SER A 236 8.69 -7.45 -6.78
CA SER A 236 8.44 -6.42 -7.76
C SER A 236 6.99 -6.48 -8.22
N MET A 237 6.32 -5.33 -8.20
CA MET A 237 4.93 -5.18 -8.60
C MET A 237 4.83 -4.13 -9.71
N ALA A 238 4.11 -4.46 -10.78
CA ALA A 238 3.85 -3.53 -11.86
C ALA A 238 2.67 -2.62 -11.52
N VAL A 239 2.84 -1.32 -11.75
CA VAL A 239 1.83 -0.28 -11.61
C VAL A 239 1.51 0.27 -12.99
N THR A 240 0.23 0.28 -13.33
CA THR A 240 -0.28 0.72 -14.63
C THR A 240 -0.80 2.15 -14.56
N GLN A 241 -0.99 2.79 -15.73
CA GLN A 241 -1.63 4.10 -15.80
C GLN A 241 -3.02 4.13 -15.14
N ALA A 242 -3.76 3.03 -15.19
CA ALA A 242 -5.07 2.94 -14.56
C ALA A 242 -4.97 2.98 -13.03
N ASP A 243 -3.94 2.34 -12.46
CA ASP A 243 -3.67 2.39 -11.02
C ASP A 243 -3.31 3.83 -10.59
N VAL A 244 -2.44 4.52 -11.35
CA VAL A 244 -2.09 5.93 -11.06
C VAL A 244 -3.30 6.85 -11.19
N THR A 245 -4.17 6.62 -12.17
CA THR A 245 -5.42 7.37 -12.32
C THR A 245 -6.35 7.18 -11.12
N ALA A 246 -6.34 5.99 -10.50
CA ALA A 246 -7.13 5.69 -9.31
C ALA A 246 -6.57 6.34 -8.03
N MET A 247 -5.24 6.51 -7.94
CA MET A 247 -4.59 7.27 -6.86
C MET A 247 -4.99 8.75 -6.90
N GLY A 248 -5.13 9.33 -8.09
CA GLY A 248 -5.42 10.76 -8.25
C GLY A 248 -4.17 11.63 -8.12
N GLU A 249 -4.35 12.95 -8.17
CA GLU A 249 -3.26 13.93 -8.10
C GLU A 249 -2.97 14.37 -6.66
N GLY A 250 -1.70 14.65 -6.37
CA GLY A 250 -1.21 15.18 -5.10
C GLY A 250 -0.52 14.13 -4.22
N ALA A 251 -0.45 14.41 -2.92
CA ALA A 251 0.12 13.48 -1.96
C ALA A 251 -0.73 12.21 -1.86
N GLU A 252 -0.07 11.05 -1.87
CA GLU A 252 -0.69 9.74 -1.82
C GLU A 252 0.11 8.84 -0.87
N GLN A 253 -0.59 8.04 -0.07
CA GLN A 253 0.04 7.11 0.86
C GLN A 253 -0.18 5.65 0.44
N LEU A 254 0.91 4.98 0.10
CA LEU A 254 0.92 3.57 -0.24
C LEU A 254 1.09 2.70 1.00
N THR A 255 0.28 1.65 1.12
CA THR A 255 0.37 0.64 2.18
C THR A 255 0.71 -0.73 1.63
N VAL A 256 1.76 -1.37 2.13
CA VAL A 256 2.19 -2.71 1.73
C VAL A 256 2.14 -3.68 2.90
N THR A 257 1.57 -4.86 2.69
CA THR A 257 1.56 -5.97 3.65
C THR A 257 2.11 -7.24 3.00
N ALA A 258 2.69 -8.11 3.82
CA ALA A 258 3.12 -9.45 3.42
C ALA A 258 2.25 -10.50 4.13
N THR A 259 1.82 -11.54 3.40
CA THR A 259 1.07 -12.67 3.96
C THR A 259 1.87 -13.94 3.77
N ASP A 260 2.19 -14.66 4.84
CA ASP A 260 2.94 -15.91 4.75
C ASP A 260 2.06 -17.05 4.18
N PRO A 261 2.64 -18.22 3.83
CA PRO A 261 1.86 -19.37 3.35
C PRO A 261 0.86 -19.96 4.36
N ALA A 262 0.96 -19.61 5.64
CA ALA A 262 0.03 -20.02 6.69
C ALA A 262 -1.15 -19.03 6.84
N GLY A 263 -1.10 -17.88 6.16
CA GLY A 263 -2.14 -16.86 6.16
C GLY A 263 -1.93 -15.74 7.19
N ASN A 264 -0.80 -15.71 7.90
CA ASN A 264 -0.50 -14.63 8.83
C ASN A 264 -0.05 -13.38 8.06
N VAL A 265 -0.60 -12.22 8.42
CA VAL A 265 -0.32 -10.93 7.74
C VAL A 265 0.66 -10.10 8.57
N SER A 266 1.66 -9.52 7.92
CA SER A 266 2.64 -8.62 8.53
C SER A 266 1.98 -7.33 9.02
N PRO A 267 2.64 -6.58 9.93
CA PRO A 267 2.37 -5.16 10.08
C PRO A 267 2.50 -4.42 8.73
N PRO A 268 1.76 -3.32 8.51
CA PRO A 268 1.84 -2.55 7.28
C PRO A 268 3.15 -1.78 7.17
N ALA A 269 3.70 -1.70 5.97
CA ALA A 269 4.73 -0.77 5.58
C ALA A 269 4.10 0.40 4.82
N ILE A 270 4.46 1.62 5.20
CA ILE A 270 3.88 2.85 4.65
C ILE A 270 4.92 3.57 3.79
N LYS A 271 4.49 4.09 2.63
CA LYS A 271 5.30 4.85 1.70
C LYS A 271 4.51 6.03 1.15
N ASP A 272 4.90 7.23 1.55
CA ASP A 272 4.33 8.46 1.01
C ASP A 272 4.98 8.80 -0.34
N ILE A 273 4.17 9.19 -1.31
CA ILE A 273 4.57 9.65 -2.64
C ILE A 273 3.80 10.92 -3.01
N ASN A 274 4.20 11.57 -4.11
CA ASN A 274 3.39 12.60 -4.75
C ASN A 274 3.11 12.22 -6.21
N VAL A 275 1.84 12.19 -6.60
CA VAL A 275 1.43 12.00 -7.99
C VAL A 275 1.20 13.37 -8.61
N ASP A 276 1.89 13.66 -9.69
CA ASP A 276 1.70 14.89 -10.46
C ASP A 276 1.84 14.57 -11.95
N THR A 277 0.71 14.26 -12.58
CA THR A 277 0.71 13.87 -14.01
C THR A 277 0.39 15.01 -14.96
N VAL A 278 0.21 16.22 -14.43
CA VAL A 278 -0.31 17.36 -15.17
C VAL A 278 0.84 18.19 -15.71
N ALA A 279 0.99 18.19 -17.04
CA ALA A 279 1.97 19.05 -17.68
C ALA A 279 1.63 20.56 -17.53
N PRO A 280 2.65 21.42 -17.37
CA PRO A 280 2.48 22.86 -17.39
C PRO A 280 1.90 23.37 -18.72
N ASP A 281 1.26 24.55 -18.67
CA ASP A 281 0.92 25.30 -19.89
C ASP A 281 2.19 25.75 -20.63
N ALA A 282 2.14 25.81 -21.97
CA ALA A 282 3.25 26.32 -22.77
C ALA A 282 3.65 27.75 -22.38
N PRO A 283 4.96 28.07 -22.31
CA PRO A 283 5.39 29.40 -21.92
C PRO A 283 5.10 30.45 -23.00
N THR A 284 5.09 31.71 -22.61
CA THR A 284 5.12 32.83 -23.57
C THR A 284 6.54 33.32 -23.75
N ILE A 285 6.94 33.67 -24.98
CA ILE A 285 8.29 34.14 -25.29
C ILE A 285 8.26 35.47 -26.05
N GLU A 286 9.13 36.40 -25.65
CA GLU A 286 9.40 37.67 -26.33
C GLU A 286 10.91 37.91 -26.40
N ILE A 287 11.41 38.31 -27.57
CA ILE A 287 12.82 38.63 -27.81
C ILE A 287 12.94 40.14 -27.99
N ASN A 288 13.90 40.77 -27.31
CA ASN A 288 14.13 42.20 -27.46
C ASN A 288 14.68 42.57 -28.85
N GLU A 289 14.56 43.85 -29.25
CA GLU A 289 14.98 44.33 -30.59
C GLU A 289 16.46 44.10 -30.92
N ASN A 290 17.30 43.89 -29.91
CA ASN A 290 18.74 43.68 -30.06
C ASN A 290 19.16 42.20 -30.04
N GLY A 291 18.23 41.28 -29.80
CA GLY A 291 18.51 39.84 -29.69
C GLY A 291 19.35 39.46 -28.46
N THR A 292 19.46 40.33 -27.46
CA THR A 292 20.32 40.15 -26.26
C THR A 292 19.56 39.72 -25.01
N GLU A 293 18.24 39.65 -25.08
CA GLU A 293 17.40 39.27 -23.95
C GLU A 293 16.15 38.56 -24.46
N ILE A 294 15.80 37.46 -23.79
CA ILE A 294 14.55 36.74 -23.96
C ILE A 294 13.78 36.84 -22.65
N VAL A 295 12.53 37.29 -22.72
CA VAL A 295 11.64 37.39 -21.56
C VAL A 295 10.37 36.59 -21.80
N GLY A 296 9.69 36.21 -20.72
CA GLY A 296 8.47 35.44 -20.86
C GLY A 296 7.76 35.13 -19.56
N ILE A 297 6.70 34.36 -19.71
CA ILE A 297 5.87 33.83 -18.62
C ILE A 297 5.85 32.32 -18.72
N GLY A 298 6.04 31.64 -17.60
CA GLY A 298 5.91 30.19 -17.45
C GLY A 298 5.20 29.83 -16.15
N GLU A 299 5.09 28.54 -15.87
CA GLU A 299 4.57 28.08 -14.58
C GLU A 299 5.52 28.47 -13.43
N PRO A 300 5.03 29.05 -12.32
CA PRO A 300 5.90 29.43 -11.21
C PRO A 300 6.67 28.26 -10.61
N ASN A 301 7.97 28.47 -10.32
CA ASN A 301 8.89 27.44 -9.79
C ASN A 301 9.12 26.25 -10.73
N SER A 302 8.85 26.42 -12.02
CA SER A 302 9.27 25.49 -13.08
C SER A 302 10.63 25.92 -13.66
N THR A 303 11.26 25.03 -14.43
CA THR A 303 12.46 25.33 -15.19
C THR A 303 12.09 25.63 -16.65
N ILE A 304 12.41 26.83 -17.15
CA ILE A 304 12.33 27.16 -18.57
C ILE A 304 13.58 26.64 -19.30
N THR A 305 13.37 26.00 -20.44
CA THR A 305 14.42 25.56 -21.37
C THR A 305 14.26 26.29 -22.69
N ILE A 306 15.39 26.71 -23.30
CA ILE A 306 15.41 27.39 -24.60
C ILE A 306 16.46 26.72 -25.50
N ASP A 307 16.05 26.34 -26.69
CA ASP A 307 16.87 25.82 -27.79
C ASP A 307 16.80 26.81 -28.96
N THR A 308 17.95 27.40 -29.34
CA THR A 308 18.04 28.38 -30.44
C THR A 308 18.61 27.78 -31.72
N ASN A 309 19.23 26.60 -31.63
CA ASN A 309 19.91 25.96 -32.75
C ASN A 309 19.08 24.82 -33.38
N GLY A 310 18.03 24.36 -32.68
CA GLY A 310 17.08 23.33 -33.12
C GLY A 310 17.61 21.90 -33.07
N ASP A 311 18.68 21.65 -32.31
CA ASP A 311 19.25 20.31 -32.11
C ASP A 311 18.53 19.50 -31.01
N GLY A 312 17.58 20.11 -30.30
CA GLY A 312 16.81 19.52 -29.22
C GLY A 312 17.55 19.49 -27.87
N VAL A 313 18.73 20.10 -27.79
CA VAL A 313 19.46 20.31 -26.53
C VAL A 313 19.27 21.77 -26.12
N PRO A 314 18.79 22.06 -24.89
CA PRO A 314 18.65 23.43 -24.44
C PRO A 314 20.01 24.15 -24.42
N ASP A 315 20.10 25.28 -25.13
CA ASP A 315 21.22 26.22 -25.06
C ASP A 315 21.16 27.06 -23.78
N TYR A 316 19.95 27.36 -23.30
CA TYR A 316 19.72 28.10 -22.07
C TYR A 316 18.69 27.41 -21.17
N THR A 317 18.89 27.56 -19.87
CA THR A 317 17.96 27.11 -18.83
C THR A 317 17.87 28.15 -17.73
N ALA A 318 16.68 28.40 -17.20
CA ALA A 318 16.49 29.24 -16.02
C ALA A 318 15.30 28.78 -15.19
N GLU A 319 15.23 29.24 -13.95
CA GLU A 319 14.06 29.08 -13.10
C GLU A 319 13.03 30.16 -13.42
N VAL A 320 11.77 29.77 -13.52
CA VAL A 320 10.63 30.69 -13.58
C VAL A 320 10.31 31.12 -12.15
N ASP A 321 10.25 32.42 -11.92
CA ASP A 321 10.06 32.93 -10.56
C ASP A 321 8.64 32.69 -10.02
N ASN A 322 8.40 33.02 -8.75
CA ASN A 322 7.10 32.85 -8.10
C ASN A 322 5.96 33.68 -8.72
N ASN A 323 6.29 34.66 -9.56
CA ASN A 323 5.33 35.47 -10.30
C ASN A 323 5.05 34.91 -11.71
N GLY A 324 5.76 33.86 -12.11
CA GLY A 324 5.69 33.28 -13.45
C GLY A 324 6.63 33.95 -14.43
N ASP A 325 7.42 34.95 -14.02
CA ASP A 325 8.30 35.69 -14.92
C ASP A 325 9.65 34.98 -15.08
N TYR A 326 10.24 35.04 -16.27
CA TYR A 326 11.63 34.62 -16.50
C TYR A 326 12.37 35.56 -17.46
N VAL A 327 13.70 35.59 -17.32
CA VAL A 327 14.61 36.38 -18.18
C VAL A 327 15.86 35.56 -18.50
N ILE A 328 16.19 35.46 -19.78
CA ILE A 328 17.43 34.87 -20.29
C ILE A 328 18.28 35.98 -20.90
N ASP A 329 19.52 36.11 -20.43
CA ASP A 329 20.51 37.03 -20.99
C ASP A 329 21.29 36.33 -22.11
N THR A 330 21.09 36.79 -23.34
CA THR A 330 21.80 36.30 -24.54
C THR A 330 22.88 37.29 -25.00
N SER A 331 23.25 38.27 -24.18
CA SER A 331 24.19 39.34 -24.59
C SER A 331 25.60 38.86 -24.95
N GLU A 332 26.05 37.71 -24.43
CA GLU A 332 27.33 37.10 -24.81
C GLU A 332 27.33 36.55 -26.24
N THR A 333 26.19 36.01 -26.68
CA THR A 333 25.95 35.47 -28.01
C THR A 333 24.56 35.91 -28.49
N PRO A 334 24.43 37.18 -28.93
CA PRO A 334 23.14 37.70 -29.35
C PRO A 334 22.54 36.89 -30.48
N LEU A 335 21.22 36.74 -30.44
CA LEU A 335 20.46 36.07 -31.49
C LEU A 335 20.64 36.80 -32.83
N ILE A 336 20.59 36.06 -33.93
CA ILE A 336 20.70 36.60 -35.28
C ILE A 336 19.34 36.75 -35.95
N ASP A 337 19.25 37.62 -36.97
CA ASP A 337 18.01 37.82 -37.74
C ASP A 337 17.49 36.49 -38.31
N GLY A 338 16.22 36.22 -38.08
CA GLY A 338 15.57 35.00 -38.57
C GLY A 338 15.90 33.73 -37.78
N GLU A 339 16.67 33.80 -36.69
CA GLU A 339 16.96 32.66 -35.82
C GLU A 339 15.68 32.11 -35.18
N THR A 340 15.50 30.80 -35.15
CA THR A 340 14.32 30.18 -34.53
C THR A 340 14.63 29.84 -33.09
N VAL A 341 13.82 30.33 -32.17
CA VAL A 341 13.94 30.06 -30.74
C VAL A 341 12.75 29.20 -30.32
N THR A 342 13.06 28.01 -29.79
CA THR A 342 12.07 27.08 -29.23
C THR A 342 12.19 27.07 -27.72
N ALA A 343 11.05 27.11 -27.03
CA ALA A 343 11.00 27.16 -25.58
C ALA A 343 9.92 26.23 -25.01
N MET A 344 10.17 25.70 -23.82
CA MET A 344 9.29 24.79 -23.08
C MET A 344 9.60 24.87 -21.59
N VAL A 345 8.59 24.72 -20.74
CA VAL A 345 8.79 24.66 -19.28
C VAL A 345 8.64 23.23 -18.77
N ILE A 346 9.37 22.93 -17.71
CA ILE A 346 9.37 21.65 -17.02
C ILE A 346 9.03 21.92 -15.55
N ASP A 347 7.95 21.35 -15.05
CA ASP A 347 7.54 21.54 -13.65
C ASP A 347 8.46 20.81 -12.65
N SER A 348 8.13 20.89 -11.36
CA SER A 348 8.92 20.22 -10.31
C SER A 348 8.83 18.70 -10.31
N ALA A 349 7.81 18.11 -10.94
CA ALA A 349 7.66 16.67 -11.09
C ALA A 349 8.36 16.15 -12.37
N GLY A 350 8.80 17.04 -13.24
CA GLY A 350 9.44 16.70 -14.51
C GLY A 350 8.48 16.60 -15.68
N ASN A 351 7.24 17.06 -15.56
CA ASN A 351 6.33 17.13 -16.70
C ASN A 351 6.72 18.28 -17.63
N GLU A 352 6.76 17.98 -18.92
CA GLU A 352 7.11 18.93 -19.98
C GLU A 352 5.85 19.57 -20.58
N SER A 353 5.84 20.91 -20.73
CA SER A 353 4.77 21.60 -21.45
C SER A 353 4.79 21.30 -22.95
N ASP A 354 3.77 21.76 -23.69
CA ASP A 354 3.93 21.95 -25.14
C ASP A 354 5.07 22.95 -25.42
N SER A 355 5.80 22.74 -26.53
CA SER A 355 6.82 23.70 -26.97
C SER A 355 6.23 24.85 -27.79
N ILE A 356 6.79 26.04 -27.63
CA ILE A 356 6.52 27.22 -28.47
C ILE A 356 7.76 27.56 -29.30
N SER A 357 7.56 27.96 -30.56
CA SER A 357 8.65 28.45 -31.41
C SER A 357 8.33 29.84 -31.97
N ILE A 358 9.28 30.76 -31.87
CA ILE A 358 9.23 32.07 -32.51
C ILE A 358 10.49 32.32 -33.32
N THR A 359 10.44 33.31 -34.20
CA THR A 359 11.60 33.76 -34.96
C THR A 359 12.09 35.08 -34.36
N ALA A 360 13.40 35.18 -34.14
CA ALA A 360 14.04 36.42 -33.73
C ALA A 360 13.68 37.54 -34.71
N PRO A 361 13.33 38.75 -34.22
CA PRO A 361 13.02 39.87 -35.09
C PRO A 361 14.25 40.29 -35.90
N GLU A 362 14.04 41.18 -36.87
CA GLU A 362 15.15 41.82 -37.58
C GLU A 362 16.00 42.60 -36.56
N ILE A 363 17.15 42.05 -36.20
CA ILE A 363 18.05 42.63 -35.20
C ILE A 363 18.77 43.81 -35.86
N ALA A 364 18.68 44.97 -35.22
CA ALA A 364 19.26 46.20 -35.75
C ALA A 364 20.78 46.01 -35.99
N ASP A 365 21.15 45.94 -37.26
CA ASP A 365 22.54 45.77 -37.66
C ASP A 365 23.34 47.00 -37.21
N ALA A 366 24.41 46.79 -36.44
CA ALA A 366 25.24 47.89 -35.95
C ALA A 366 25.95 48.67 -37.07
N ASP A 367 25.83 48.22 -38.32
CA ASP A 367 26.41 48.83 -39.52
C ASP A 367 25.41 49.64 -40.39
N ALA A 368 24.14 49.74 -40.01
CA ALA A 368 23.18 50.59 -40.72
C ALA A 368 23.23 52.05 -40.22
N ASP A 369 24.29 52.80 -40.58
CA ASP A 369 24.27 54.24 -40.95
C ASP A 369 25.66 54.94 -40.86
N ALA A 370 26.70 54.36 -41.45
CA ALA A 370 27.95 55.09 -41.73
C ALA A 370 28.15 55.50 -43.21
N ASP A 371 27.33 55.01 -44.15
CA ASP A 371 27.46 55.34 -45.58
C ASP A 371 26.27 56.18 -46.10
N ALA A 372 25.87 57.18 -45.32
CA ALA A 372 25.28 58.38 -45.92
C ALA A 372 26.40 59.20 -46.58
N ASP A 373 26.99 58.66 -47.65
CA ASP A 373 27.94 59.37 -48.50
C ASP A 373 27.21 60.51 -49.19
N ALA A 374 27.34 61.67 -48.54
CA ALA A 374 27.06 62.98 -49.05
C ALA A 374 28.07 63.35 -50.15
N ASP A 375 27.99 62.72 -51.31
CA ASP A 375 28.64 63.24 -52.53
C ASP A 375 27.64 64.10 -53.30
N ALA A 376 27.32 65.23 -52.67
CA ALA A 376 26.80 66.41 -53.35
C ALA A 376 27.97 67.34 -53.70
N ASP A 377 28.83 66.92 -54.63
CA ASP A 377 29.69 67.83 -55.36
C ASP A 377 29.37 67.77 -56.85
N ALA A 378 28.67 68.82 -57.27
CA ALA A 378 28.64 69.26 -58.64
C ALA A 378 30.08 69.56 -59.09
N ASP A 379 30.50 69.01 -60.23
CA ASP A 379 31.16 69.80 -61.25
C ASP A 379 31.11 69.12 -62.62
N ALA A 380 31.09 70.01 -63.61
CA ALA A 380 30.78 69.80 -65.00
C ALA A 380 31.90 69.12 -65.80
N ASP A 381 31.58 68.97 -67.09
CA ASP A 381 32.44 68.63 -68.24
C ASP A 381 32.37 67.14 -68.61
N ALA A 382 31.50 66.77 -69.57
CA ALA A 382 31.77 66.90 -71.00
C ALA A 382 33.17 66.39 -71.34
N ASP A 383 33.28 65.14 -71.76
CA ASP A 383 33.81 64.85 -73.09
C ASP A 383 33.46 63.42 -73.51
N ALA A 384 33.10 63.34 -74.79
CA ALA A 384 32.97 62.11 -75.55
C ALA A 384 34.34 61.43 -75.69
N ASP A 385 34.32 60.11 -75.83
CA ASP A 385 35.13 59.29 -76.76
C ASP A 385 34.85 57.83 -76.34
N ALA A 386 34.08 57.03 -77.09
CA ALA A 386 34.43 56.39 -78.36
C ALA A 386 35.69 55.52 -78.26
N ASP A 387 35.57 54.35 -78.89
CA ASP A 387 36.60 53.35 -79.23
C ASP A 387 36.68 52.18 -78.21
N ALA A 388 36.12 51.00 -78.50
CA ALA A 388 36.41 50.05 -79.58
C ALA A 388 37.71 49.23 -79.35
N ASP A 389 37.59 47.98 -79.79
CA ASP A 389 38.65 46.98 -80.06
C ASP A 389 39.08 46.12 -78.85
N ALA A 390 38.78 44.82 -78.78
CA ALA A 390 39.01 43.68 -79.69
C ALA A 390 40.29 42.89 -79.35
N ASP A 391 40.13 41.57 -79.53
CA ASP A 391 41.15 40.54 -79.81
C ASP A 391 42.01 40.04 -78.63
N ALA A 392 41.87 38.75 -78.25
CA ALA A 392 42.60 37.57 -78.79
C ALA A 392 43.91 37.37 -77.99
N ASP A 393 44.39 36.20 -77.56
CA ASP A 393 44.58 34.86 -78.16
C ASP A 393 44.94 33.89 -76.98
N ALA A 394 44.54 32.61 -77.00
CA ALA A 394 45.36 31.42 -77.36
C ALA A 394 46.54 31.14 -76.38
N ASP A 395 46.91 29.94 -75.94
CA ASP A 395 46.76 28.53 -76.37
C ASP A 395 47.19 27.59 -75.21
N ALA A 396 46.72 26.34 -75.27
CA ALA A 396 47.37 25.02 -75.00
C ALA A 396 48.28 24.81 -73.76
N ASP A 397 48.27 23.69 -73.03
CA ASP A 397 48.47 22.26 -73.36
C ASP A 397 47.84 21.39 -72.23
N ALA A 398 47.02 20.37 -72.46
CA ALA A 398 47.34 18.98 -72.85
C ALA A 398 48.19 18.19 -71.82
N ASP A 399 47.57 17.16 -71.20
CA ASP A 399 48.09 15.81 -70.86
C ASP A 399 47.08 15.17 -69.85
N ALA A 400 46.24 14.19 -70.21
CA ALA A 400 46.54 12.75 -70.38
C ALA A 400 47.14 12.14 -69.08
N ASP A 401 46.65 11.08 -68.45
CA ASP A 401 45.62 10.08 -68.76
C ASP A 401 45.02 9.54 -67.45
N ALA A 402 43.86 8.91 -67.59
CA ALA A 402 43.31 7.92 -66.68
C ALA A 402 44.26 6.71 -66.56
N ASP A 403 44.46 6.18 -65.35
CA ASP A 403 44.59 4.74 -65.16
C ASP A 403 44.17 4.34 -63.75
N ALA A 404 43.29 3.33 -63.73
CA ALA A 404 42.90 2.56 -62.57
C ALA A 404 43.90 1.41 -62.43
N ASP A 405 44.39 1.15 -61.21
CA ASP A 405 45.01 -0.12 -60.88
C ASP A 405 44.56 -0.55 -59.47
N ALA A 406 43.68 -1.55 -59.49
CA ALA A 406 43.60 -2.54 -58.44
C ALA A 406 44.67 -3.59 -58.73
N ASP A 407 45.41 -4.04 -57.70
CA ASP A 407 46.05 -5.36 -57.60
C ASP A 407 46.54 -5.47 -56.13
N ALA A 408 46.07 -6.41 -55.30
CA ALA A 408 46.27 -7.87 -55.35
C ALA A 408 47.72 -8.27 -55.06
N ASP A 409 47.92 -8.95 -53.92
CA ASP A 409 49.01 -9.88 -53.54
C ASP A 409 48.58 -10.44 -52.15
N ALA A 410 48.05 -11.64 -51.90
CA ALA A 410 48.36 -13.00 -52.35
C ALA A 410 49.79 -13.45 -52.02
N ASP A 411 49.93 -14.24 -50.94
CA ASP A 411 50.88 -15.36 -50.72
C ASP A 411 50.53 -15.97 -49.32
N ALA A 412 49.92 -17.16 -49.18
CA ALA A 412 50.46 -18.53 -49.40
C ALA A 412 51.73 -18.77 -48.54
N ASP A 413 51.73 -19.61 -47.50
CA ASP A 413 51.82 -21.09 -47.49
C ASP A 413 51.63 -21.58 -46.03
N ALA A 414 50.79 -22.57 -45.70
CA ALA A 414 50.90 -24.04 -45.86
C ALA A 414 51.60 -24.76 -44.66
N ASP A 415 51.15 -26.00 -44.43
CA ASP A 415 51.54 -27.03 -43.44
C ASP A 415 50.68 -27.06 -42.16
N ALA A 416 49.61 -27.86 -42.02
CA ALA A 416 49.35 -29.29 -42.26
C ALA A 416 49.97 -30.26 -41.21
N ASP A 417 49.15 -31.27 -40.89
CA ASP A 417 49.33 -32.46 -40.05
C ASP A 417 48.98 -32.29 -38.55
N ALA A 418 47.86 -32.82 -38.04
CA ALA A 418 47.36 -34.22 -37.95
C ALA A 418 47.91 -34.98 -36.72
N ASP A 419 47.10 -35.93 -36.24
CA ASP A 419 47.23 -36.81 -35.05
C ASP A 419 46.39 -36.30 -33.85
N ALA A 420 45.15 -36.73 -33.59
CA ALA A 420 44.54 -38.05 -33.58
C ALA A 420 45.31 -39.06 -32.71
N ASP A 421 44.81 -39.27 -31.49
CA ASP A 421 44.86 -40.48 -30.63
C ASP A 421 43.96 -40.13 -29.42
N ALA A 422 42.74 -40.65 -29.18
CA ALA A 422 42.23 -42.02 -29.25
C ALA A 422 43.09 -43.01 -28.48
N ASP A 423 42.89 -43.09 -27.16
CA ASP A 423 43.13 -44.33 -26.40
C ASP A 423 41.97 -44.54 -25.41
N ALA A 424 41.14 -45.50 -25.80
CA ALA A 424 40.29 -46.27 -24.93
C ALA A 424 41.04 -47.57 -24.62
N ASP A 425 41.24 -47.87 -23.34
CA ASP A 425 41.54 -49.19 -22.77
C ASP A 425 40.91 -49.16 -21.37
N ALA A 426 39.87 -49.89 -20.97
CA ALA A 426 39.43 -51.26 -21.25
C ALA A 426 40.41 -52.34 -20.80
N ASP A 427 40.57 -52.49 -19.48
CA ASP A 427 40.89 -53.76 -18.78
C ASP A 427 40.10 -53.68 -17.44
N ALA A 428 39.05 -54.43 -17.10
CA ALA A 428 38.70 -55.84 -17.30
C ALA A 428 39.71 -56.83 -16.70
N ASP A 429 39.66 -56.98 -15.37
CA ASP A 429 39.93 -58.21 -14.61
C ASP A 429 39.23 -58.00 -13.24
N ALA A 430 38.07 -58.59 -12.91
CA ALA A 430 37.78 -60.01 -12.70
C ALA A 430 38.74 -60.68 -11.70
N ASP A 431 38.33 -60.71 -10.42
CA ASP A 431 38.57 -61.76 -9.41
C ASP A 431 37.77 -61.30 -8.16
N ALA A 432 36.55 -61.76 -7.88
CA ALA A 432 36.16 -63.11 -7.42
C ALA A 432 37.02 -63.59 -6.24
N ASP A 433 36.52 -63.36 -5.02
CA ASP A 433 36.64 -64.19 -3.81
C ASP A 433 35.71 -63.52 -2.77
N ALA A 434 34.46 -63.94 -2.57
CA ALA A 434 34.02 -65.17 -1.90
C ALA A 434 34.74 -65.39 -0.56
N ASP A 435 34.06 -65.01 0.53
CA ASP A 435 34.06 -65.62 1.87
C ASP A 435 33.02 -64.80 2.68
N ALA A 436 31.75 -65.19 2.82
CA ALA A 436 31.21 -66.38 3.47
C ALA A 436 31.77 -66.58 4.88
N ASP A 437 31.12 -65.96 5.86
CA ASP A 437 30.96 -66.40 7.25
C ASP A 437 29.72 -65.63 7.77
N ALA A 438 28.49 -66.14 7.73
CA ALA A 438 27.94 -67.31 8.43
C ALA A 438 28.24 -67.27 9.94
N ASP A 439 27.31 -66.67 10.69
CA ASP A 439 26.93 -66.96 12.08
C ASP A 439 25.62 -66.16 12.29
N ALA A 440 24.40 -66.65 12.10
CA ALA A 440 23.79 -67.90 12.55
C ALA A 440 23.95 -68.12 14.06
N ASP A 441 23.34 -67.26 14.86
CA ASP A 441 22.78 -67.67 16.16
C ASP A 441 21.32 -67.22 16.23
N ALA A 442 20.48 -68.18 15.88
CA ALA A 442 19.10 -68.24 16.30
C ALA A 442 19.10 -68.64 17.77
N ASP A 443 18.55 -67.79 18.64
CA ASP A 443 17.92 -68.26 19.88
C ASP A 443 16.52 -67.68 19.95
N ALA A 444 15.61 -68.53 19.47
CA ALA A 444 14.20 -68.46 19.79
C ALA A 444 14.02 -68.98 21.21
N ASP A 445 13.68 -68.09 22.14
CA ASP A 445 12.99 -68.49 23.36
C ASP A 445 11.66 -67.77 23.41
N ALA A 446 10.67 -68.46 22.85
CA ALA A 446 9.27 -68.26 23.10
C ALA A 446 8.97 -68.84 24.49
N ASP A 447 8.88 -67.98 25.50
CA ASP A 447 8.19 -68.31 26.75
C ASP A 447 6.89 -67.52 26.81
N ALA A 448 5.86 -68.19 26.30
CA ALA A 448 4.48 -67.93 26.59
C ALA A 448 4.19 -68.40 28.02
N ASP A 449 4.17 -67.48 28.98
CA ASP A 449 3.51 -67.70 30.26
C ASP A 449 2.28 -66.80 30.34
N ALA A 450 1.18 -67.39 29.89
CA ALA A 450 -0.16 -67.01 30.24
C ALA A 450 -0.41 -67.40 31.71
N ASP A 451 -0.25 -66.45 32.62
CA ASP A 451 -0.84 -66.57 33.95
C ASP A 451 -1.96 -65.54 34.09
N ALA A 452 -3.15 -66.05 33.76
CA ALA A 452 -4.41 -65.52 34.22
C ALA A 452 -4.51 -65.72 35.73
N ASP A 453 -4.35 -64.65 36.49
CA ASP A 453 -4.92 -64.56 37.83
C ASP A 453 -5.92 -63.40 37.85
N ALA A 454 -7.17 -63.81 37.72
CA ALA A 454 -8.33 -63.05 38.10
C ALA A 454 -8.30 -62.86 39.62
N ASP A 455 -8.22 -61.62 40.08
CA ASP A 455 -8.83 -61.24 41.34
C ASP A 455 -9.66 -59.98 41.13
N ALA A 456 -10.96 -60.22 41.20
CA ALA A 456 -12.01 -59.23 41.20
C ALA A 456 -12.05 -58.52 42.55
N ASP A 457 -12.01 -57.20 42.53
CA ASP A 457 -12.69 -56.31 43.48
C ASP A 457 -13.00 -55.05 42.65
N ALA A 458 -14.11 -55.02 41.90
CA ALA A 458 -15.40 -54.56 42.40
C ALA A 458 -15.29 -53.22 43.15
N ASP A 459 -15.26 -52.12 42.40
CA ASP A 459 -16.07 -50.97 42.75
C ASP A 459 -16.61 -50.35 41.45
N ALA A 460 -17.93 -50.43 41.37
CA ALA A 460 -18.74 -49.92 40.29
C ALA A 460 -18.63 -48.39 40.25
N ASP A 461 -18.55 -47.85 39.05
CA ASP A 461 -19.41 -46.73 38.69
C ASP A 461 -19.78 -46.88 37.21
N ALA A 462 -21.09 -46.84 36.99
CA ALA A 462 -21.73 -46.74 35.69
C ALA A 462 -21.16 -45.51 34.95
N ASP A 463 -21.03 -45.55 33.63
CA ASP A 463 -22.18 -45.21 32.81
C ASP A 463 -22.03 -45.67 31.36
N ALA A 464 -23.21 -46.00 30.84
CA ALA A 464 -23.57 -46.49 29.53
C ALA A 464 -22.75 -45.97 28.33
N ASP A 465 -22.26 -46.94 27.56
CA ASP A 465 -21.95 -46.82 26.15
C ASP A 465 -23.19 -46.28 25.39
N ALA A 466 -23.07 -45.05 24.90
CA ALA A 466 -23.84 -44.57 23.76
C ALA A 466 -22.85 -44.36 22.62
N ASP A 467 -22.61 -45.42 21.86
CA ASP A 467 -22.02 -45.37 20.52
C ASP A 467 -22.87 -44.42 19.66
N ALA A 468 -22.49 -43.15 19.59
CA ALA A 468 -22.88 -42.27 18.51
C ALA A 468 -21.77 -42.36 17.47
N ASP A 469 -22.05 -43.10 16.39
CA ASP A 469 -21.24 -43.12 15.19
C ASP A 469 -20.90 -41.67 14.79
N ALA A 470 -19.61 -41.34 14.82
CA ALA A 470 -19.05 -40.11 14.31
C ALA A 470 -19.04 -40.16 12.78
N ASP A 471 -20.23 -40.07 12.17
CA ASP A 471 -20.36 -39.57 10.80
C ASP A 471 -20.46 -38.03 10.96
N ALA A 472 -19.30 -37.38 10.96
CA ALA A 472 -19.15 -35.95 11.19
C ALA A 472 -19.47 -35.15 9.91
N ASP A 473 -20.69 -35.29 9.39
CA ASP A 473 -21.20 -34.35 8.42
C ASP A 473 -21.52 -33.04 9.16
N ALA A 474 -20.92 -31.93 8.73
CA ALA A 474 -21.24 -30.61 9.28
C ALA A 474 -22.75 -30.32 9.10
N ASP A 475 -23.40 -29.82 10.15
CA ASP A 475 -24.83 -29.50 10.09
C ASP A 475 -25.10 -28.42 9.02
N ALA A 476 -26.23 -28.54 8.31
CA ALA A 476 -26.64 -27.55 7.32
C ALA A 476 -26.83 -26.18 7.97
N PRO A 477 -26.35 -25.07 7.36
CA PRO A 477 -26.63 -23.74 7.88
C PRO A 477 -28.11 -23.36 7.64
N ILE A 478 -28.57 -22.29 8.26
CA ILE A 478 -29.87 -21.67 7.98
C ILE A 478 -29.61 -20.29 7.40
N ILE A 479 -30.35 -19.90 6.36
CA ILE A 479 -30.32 -18.54 5.77
C ILE A 479 -31.58 -17.79 6.21
N ASP A 480 -31.41 -16.63 6.88
CA ASP A 480 -32.48 -15.74 7.30
C ASP A 480 -33.11 -15.01 6.11
N ALA A 481 -34.17 -14.22 6.36
CA ALA A 481 -34.77 -13.38 5.32
C ALA A 481 -33.76 -12.36 4.80
N VAL A 482 -33.59 -12.29 3.49
CA VAL A 482 -32.72 -11.31 2.83
C VAL A 482 -33.48 -10.00 2.72
N THR A 483 -32.84 -8.86 3.04
CA THR A 483 -33.45 -7.50 3.03
C THR A 483 -34.77 -7.37 3.82
N GLY A 484 -35.10 -8.35 4.67
CA GLY A 484 -36.33 -8.42 5.45
C GLY A 484 -37.56 -8.96 4.69
N ASP A 485 -37.59 -8.90 3.36
CA ASP A 485 -38.73 -9.33 2.53
C ASP A 485 -38.37 -10.26 1.35
N ASP A 486 -37.12 -10.70 1.27
CA ASP A 486 -36.54 -11.53 0.20
C ASP A 486 -36.61 -10.87 -1.19
N ILE A 487 -36.76 -9.54 -1.24
CA ILE A 487 -36.75 -8.73 -2.46
C ILE A 487 -35.62 -7.71 -2.37
N VAL A 488 -34.70 -7.75 -3.32
CA VAL A 488 -33.62 -6.76 -3.44
C VAL A 488 -34.09 -5.66 -4.38
N ASN A 489 -34.43 -4.50 -3.82
CA ASN A 489 -34.85 -3.33 -4.61
C ASN A 489 -33.65 -2.52 -5.14
N GLY A 490 -33.91 -1.50 -5.96
CA GLY A 490 -32.83 -0.67 -6.54
C GLY A 490 -31.92 0.01 -5.52
N THR A 491 -32.45 0.44 -4.36
CA THR A 491 -31.63 1.06 -3.30
C THR A 491 -30.72 0.03 -2.63
N GLU A 492 -31.23 -1.16 -2.34
CA GLU A 492 -30.45 -2.26 -1.75
C GLU A 492 -29.43 -2.82 -2.74
N SER A 493 -29.78 -2.85 -4.03
CA SER A 493 -28.88 -3.28 -5.10
C SER A 493 -27.69 -2.33 -5.26
N GLU A 494 -27.87 -1.03 -5.07
CA GLU A 494 -26.79 -0.03 -5.16
C GLU A 494 -25.96 0.07 -3.87
N ALA A 495 -26.61 -0.01 -2.71
CA ALA A 495 -25.94 0.11 -1.42
C ALA A 495 -25.22 -1.18 -0.98
N GLY A 496 -25.64 -2.34 -1.50
CA GLY A 496 -25.29 -3.64 -0.95
C GLY A 496 -26.11 -3.99 0.29
N PHE A 497 -26.03 -5.25 0.73
CA PHE A 497 -26.76 -5.76 1.90
C PHE A 497 -26.04 -6.95 2.52
N ASN A 498 -26.46 -7.34 3.73
CA ASN A 498 -25.93 -8.52 4.39
C ASN A 498 -26.93 -9.68 4.28
N VAL A 499 -26.42 -10.85 3.90
CA VAL A 499 -27.14 -12.12 4.03
C VAL A 499 -26.73 -12.74 5.36
N THR A 500 -27.68 -12.98 6.24
CA THR A 500 -27.43 -13.52 7.58
C THR A 500 -28.01 -14.91 7.76
N GLY A 501 -27.60 -15.58 8.82
CA GLY A 501 -28.14 -16.87 9.18
C GLY A 501 -27.55 -17.44 10.45
N THR A 502 -27.86 -18.72 10.68
CA THR A 502 -27.29 -19.49 11.80
C THR A 502 -26.56 -20.75 11.33
N GLY A 503 -25.62 -21.24 12.12
CA GLY A 503 -24.81 -22.43 11.84
C GLY A 503 -24.05 -22.90 13.07
N THR A 504 -23.14 -23.86 12.88
CA THR A 504 -22.26 -24.34 13.95
C THR A 504 -21.08 -23.39 14.12
N ALA A 505 -20.87 -22.91 15.36
CA ALA A 505 -19.82 -21.96 15.69
C ALA A 505 -18.43 -22.45 15.28
N GLY A 506 -17.66 -21.57 14.62
CA GLY A 506 -16.31 -21.85 14.13
C GLY A 506 -16.25 -22.43 12.72
N ASP A 507 -17.38 -22.83 12.12
CA ASP A 507 -17.39 -23.29 10.74
C ASP A 507 -17.43 -22.12 9.75
N THR A 508 -16.98 -22.34 8.51
CA THR A 508 -16.95 -21.32 7.44
C THR A 508 -18.14 -21.45 6.50
N ILE A 509 -18.86 -20.37 6.29
CA ILE A 509 -19.99 -20.23 5.35
C ILE A 509 -19.48 -19.69 4.02
N THR A 510 -19.78 -20.41 2.93
CA THR A 510 -19.64 -19.91 1.56
C THR A 510 -21.03 -19.72 0.96
N LEU A 511 -21.28 -18.53 0.41
CA LEU A 511 -22.54 -18.18 -0.26
C LEU A 511 -22.33 -18.14 -1.77
N THR A 512 -23.24 -18.76 -2.52
CA THR A 512 -23.21 -18.80 -3.99
C THR A 512 -24.58 -18.47 -4.58
N ASN A 513 -24.60 -17.96 -5.81
CA ASN A 513 -25.84 -17.76 -6.59
C ASN A 513 -26.26 -19.04 -7.34
N GLU A 514 -27.33 -18.97 -8.14
CA GLU A 514 -27.85 -20.11 -8.89
C GLU A 514 -26.86 -20.64 -9.94
N ALA A 515 -25.96 -19.78 -10.44
CA ALA A 515 -24.89 -20.18 -11.34
C ALA A 515 -23.70 -20.87 -10.63
N GLY A 516 -23.73 -20.96 -9.29
CA GLY A 516 -22.64 -21.49 -8.48
C GLY A 516 -21.46 -20.54 -8.32
N ILE A 517 -21.63 -19.26 -8.66
CA ILE A 517 -20.63 -18.21 -8.47
C ILE A 517 -20.72 -17.75 -7.02
N GLN A 518 -19.58 -17.61 -6.36
CA GLN A 518 -19.52 -17.08 -4.99
C GLN A 518 -19.97 -15.62 -4.95
N ILE A 519 -20.75 -15.30 -3.93
CA ILE A 519 -21.33 -13.97 -3.68
C ILE A 519 -20.85 -13.53 -2.31
N GLY A 520 -20.18 -12.37 -2.24
CA GLY A 520 -19.51 -11.91 -1.03
C GLY A 520 -18.29 -12.75 -0.65
N GLN A 521 -17.62 -12.33 0.43
CA GLN A 521 -16.53 -13.09 1.03
C GLN A 521 -17.08 -14.18 1.97
N PRO A 522 -16.41 -15.34 2.10
CA PRO A 522 -16.80 -16.36 3.07
C PRO A 522 -16.79 -15.78 4.49
N ALA A 523 -17.72 -16.23 5.33
CA ALA A 523 -17.88 -15.73 6.71
C ALA A 523 -17.75 -16.87 7.72
N ILE A 524 -17.15 -16.62 8.87
CA ILE A 524 -17.08 -17.59 9.97
C ILE A 524 -18.35 -17.47 10.81
N VAL A 525 -18.94 -18.59 11.20
CA VAL A 525 -20.03 -18.62 12.18
C VAL A 525 -19.48 -18.28 13.57
N ASP A 526 -20.05 -17.27 14.21
CA ASP A 526 -19.64 -16.78 15.52
C ASP A 526 -19.91 -17.76 16.66
N ILE A 527 -19.40 -17.44 17.85
CA ILE A 527 -19.57 -18.27 19.05
C ILE A 527 -21.03 -18.42 19.48
N ASP A 528 -21.90 -17.49 19.06
CA ASP A 528 -23.34 -17.50 19.31
C ASP A 528 -24.11 -18.26 18.22
N GLY A 529 -23.42 -18.77 17.20
CA GLY A 529 -23.98 -19.55 16.09
C GLY A 529 -24.54 -18.70 14.94
N ASN A 530 -24.21 -17.42 14.85
CA ASN A 530 -24.66 -16.51 13.78
C ASN A 530 -23.58 -16.27 12.74
N TRP A 531 -23.98 -15.98 11.51
CA TRP A 531 -23.07 -15.57 10.44
C TRP A 531 -23.67 -14.46 9.59
N SER A 532 -22.81 -13.71 8.90
CA SER A 532 -23.19 -12.60 8.04
C SER A 532 -22.22 -12.48 6.88
N VAL A 533 -22.73 -12.57 5.65
CA VAL A 533 -21.98 -12.36 4.40
C VAL A 533 -22.42 -11.02 3.80
N ALA A 534 -21.48 -10.10 3.61
CA ALA A 534 -21.75 -8.84 2.91
C ALA A 534 -21.79 -9.07 1.40
N VAL A 535 -22.88 -8.66 0.76
CA VAL A 535 -23.10 -8.72 -0.69
C VAL A 535 -23.02 -7.30 -1.24
N VAL A 536 -22.04 -7.05 -2.10
CA VAL A 536 -21.80 -5.73 -2.70
C VAL A 536 -22.60 -5.53 -3.98
N ALA A 537 -22.74 -4.29 -4.44
CA ALA A 537 -23.49 -3.95 -5.66
C ALA A 537 -23.03 -4.72 -6.91
N ALA A 538 -21.73 -5.00 -7.04
CA ALA A 538 -21.17 -5.79 -8.14
C ALA A 538 -21.69 -7.24 -8.15
N ASP A 539 -21.84 -7.84 -6.97
CA ASP A 539 -22.35 -9.20 -6.83
C ASP A 539 -23.85 -9.28 -7.14
N VAL A 540 -24.62 -8.25 -6.73
CA VAL A 540 -26.04 -8.13 -7.09
C VAL A 540 -26.22 -7.97 -8.60
N ALA A 541 -25.37 -7.16 -9.24
CA ALA A 541 -25.36 -7.01 -10.69
C ALA A 541 -25.06 -8.33 -11.42
N ALA A 542 -24.24 -9.20 -10.82
CA ALA A 542 -23.93 -10.53 -11.35
C ALA A 542 -25.08 -11.54 -11.19
N MET A 543 -26.00 -11.34 -10.24
CA MET A 543 -27.24 -12.13 -10.12
C MET A 543 -28.23 -11.80 -11.25
N GLY A 544 -28.32 -10.53 -11.65
CA GLY A 544 -29.25 -10.05 -12.67
C GLY A 544 -30.69 -9.94 -12.18
N GLU A 545 -31.58 -9.42 -13.03
CA GLU A 545 -32.98 -9.17 -12.69
C GLU A 545 -33.83 -10.46 -12.64
N GLY A 546 -34.71 -10.54 -11.65
CA GLY A 546 -35.71 -11.59 -11.51
C GLY A 546 -35.46 -12.54 -10.33
N ALA A 547 -36.02 -13.75 -10.44
CA ALA A 547 -35.93 -14.76 -9.38
C ALA A 547 -34.53 -15.38 -9.33
N GLU A 548 -33.95 -15.45 -8.14
CA GLU A 548 -32.59 -15.93 -7.89
C GLU A 548 -32.60 -16.93 -6.71
N LYS A 549 -31.60 -17.82 -6.67
CA LYS A 549 -31.47 -18.82 -5.59
C LYS A 549 -30.08 -18.77 -4.97
N LEU A 550 -30.01 -18.27 -3.74
CA LEU A 550 -28.82 -18.31 -2.91
C LEU A 550 -28.62 -19.70 -2.32
N THR A 551 -27.37 -20.18 -2.31
CA THR A 551 -26.97 -21.45 -1.71
C THR A 551 -25.82 -21.22 -0.74
N ALA A 552 -26.02 -21.57 0.53
CA ALA A 552 -25.00 -21.51 1.58
C ALA A 552 -24.49 -22.92 1.91
N THR A 553 -23.18 -23.09 1.94
CA THR A 553 -22.51 -24.33 2.36
C THR A 553 -21.58 -24.04 3.52
N VAL A 554 -21.57 -24.94 4.50
CA VAL A 554 -20.65 -24.88 5.65
C VAL A 554 -19.45 -25.78 5.36
N THR A 555 -18.27 -25.30 5.70
CA THR A 555 -17.04 -26.10 5.76
C THR A 555 -16.54 -26.08 7.20
N ASP A 556 -16.48 -27.25 7.84
CA ASP A 556 -15.95 -27.37 9.20
C ASP A 556 -14.41 -27.23 9.21
N PRO A 557 -13.77 -27.08 10.39
CA PRO A 557 -12.31 -27.03 10.49
C PRO A 557 -11.58 -28.29 10.02
N ALA A 558 -12.29 -29.43 9.89
CA ALA A 558 -11.76 -30.67 9.33
C ALA A 558 -11.97 -30.77 7.81
N ASN A 559 -12.47 -29.69 7.18
CA ASN A 559 -12.72 -29.54 5.76
C ASN A 559 -13.79 -30.50 5.20
N ASN A 560 -14.73 -30.91 6.05
CA ASN A 560 -15.96 -31.59 5.66
C ASN A 560 -17.00 -30.54 5.25
N PHE A 561 -17.85 -30.88 4.28
CA PHE A 561 -18.87 -29.98 3.76
C PHE A 561 -20.25 -30.37 4.28
N SER A 562 -21.05 -29.39 4.69
CA SER A 562 -22.44 -29.64 5.05
C SER A 562 -23.31 -29.89 3.82
N THR A 563 -24.51 -30.43 4.07
CA THR A 563 -25.58 -30.35 3.07
C THR A 563 -25.94 -28.88 2.83
N PRO A 564 -26.01 -28.41 1.57
CA PRO A 564 -26.26 -26.99 1.29
C PRO A 564 -27.65 -26.53 1.73
N ALA A 565 -27.73 -25.31 2.26
CA ALA A 565 -28.97 -24.61 2.51
C ALA A 565 -29.29 -23.65 1.35
N THR A 566 -30.56 -23.49 0.99
CA THR A 566 -30.95 -22.63 -0.13
C THR A 566 -32.04 -21.64 0.23
N LYS A 567 -31.96 -20.41 -0.30
CA LYS A 567 -32.95 -19.35 -0.14
C LYS A 567 -33.27 -18.73 -1.50
N ASN A 568 -34.56 -18.65 -1.82
CA ASN A 568 -35.02 -17.96 -3.03
C ASN A 568 -35.23 -16.48 -2.71
N ILE A 569 -34.75 -15.61 -3.59
CA ILE A 569 -34.94 -14.16 -3.54
C ILE A 569 -35.44 -13.66 -4.90
N SER A 570 -35.82 -12.39 -4.99
CA SER A 570 -36.05 -11.69 -6.25
C SER A 570 -35.24 -10.40 -6.29
N VAL A 571 -34.47 -10.18 -7.35
CA VAL A 571 -33.84 -8.90 -7.64
C VAL A 571 -34.77 -8.11 -8.55
N ASP A 572 -35.16 -6.91 -8.10
CA ASP A 572 -35.93 -5.94 -8.89
C ASP A 572 -35.33 -4.55 -8.67
N SER A 573 -34.30 -4.24 -9.46
CA SER A 573 -33.66 -2.92 -9.40
C SER A 573 -34.37 -1.89 -10.28
N THR A 574 -35.40 -2.31 -11.03
CA THR A 574 -36.02 -1.47 -12.05
C THR A 574 -37.03 -0.50 -11.46
N ALA A 575 -36.68 0.80 -11.46
CA ALA A 575 -37.60 1.84 -11.05
C ALA A 575 -38.80 1.94 -12.02
N PRO A 576 -40.03 2.20 -11.53
CA PRO A 576 -41.18 2.37 -12.39
C PRO A 576 -41.05 3.60 -13.28
N THR A 577 -41.63 3.54 -14.47
CA THR A 577 -41.58 4.64 -15.44
C THR A 577 -42.24 5.88 -14.86
N ALA A 578 -41.57 7.04 -14.99
CA ALA A 578 -42.11 8.31 -14.54
C ALA A 578 -43.52 8.58 -15.12
N PRO A 579 -44.49 9.00 -14.29
CA PRO A 579 -45.83 9.29 -14.76
C PRO A 579 -45.83 10.53 -15.68
N VAL A 580 -46.61 10.48 -16.76
CA VAL A 580 -46.76 11.57 -17.72
C VAL A 580 -48.09 12.28 -17.49
N ILE A 581 -48.07 13.61 -17.40
CA ILE A 581 -49.28 14.43 -17.38
C ILE A 581 -49.60 14.85 -18.82
N ASP A 582 -50.75 14.42 -19.34
CA ASP A 582 -51.21 14.75 -20.69
C ASP A 582 -51.92 16.10 -20.72
N THR A 583 -52.88 16.31 -19.81
CA THR A 583 -53.69 17.53 -19.77
C THR A 583 -54.07 17.90 -18.34
N PHE A 584 -54.04 19.19 -18.05
CA PHE A 584 -54.59 19.77 -16.82
C PHE A 584 -55.52 20.95 -17.17
N ASP A 585 -56.81 20.81 -16.88
CA ASP A 585 -57.83 21.83 -17.18
C ASP A 585 -58.14 22.78 -16.00
N GLY A 586 -57.34 22.70 -14.93
CA GLY A 586 -57.57 23.42 -13.67
C GLY A 586 -58.45 22.67 -12.67
N THR A 587 -59.04 21.53 -13.06
CA THR A 587 -59.86 20.68 -12.17
C THR A 587 -59.58 19.19 -12.29
N ILE A 588 -59.16 18.70 -13.46
CA ILE A 588 -58.86 17.29 -13.73
C ILE A 588 -57.43 17.20 -14.25
N VAL A 589 -56.63 16.32 -13.63
CA VAL A 589 -55.34 15.88 -14.15
C VAL A 589 -55.58 14.56 -14.88
N VAL A 590 -55.20 14.50 -16.15
CA VAL A 590 -55.18 13.26 -16.94
C VAL A 590 -53.73 12.94 -17.27
N GLY A 591 -53.35 11.68 -17.11
CA GLY A 591 -52.01 11.22 -17.39
C GLY A 591 -51.93 9.70 -17.48
N THR A 592 -50.72 9.22 -17.77
CA THR A 592 -50.37 7.80 -17.80
C THR A 592 -49.28 7.50 -16.79
N ALA A 593 -49.37 6.37 -16.10
CA ALA A 593 -48.32 5.86 -15.23
C ALA A 593 -48.17 4.37 -15.45
N GLU A 594 -47.08 3.81 -14.97
CA GLU A 594 -46.90 2.36 -14.95
C GLU A 594 -48.00 1.69 -14.11
N ALA A 595 -48.47 0.53 -14.58
CA ALA A 595 -49.61 -0.15 -13.98
C ALA A 595 -49.22 -0.70 -12.59
N GLY A 596 -49.97 -0.30 -11.56
CA GLY A 596 -49.73 -0.74 -10.18
C GLY A 596 -48.88 0.22 -9.35
N SER A 597 -48.27 1.22 -9.96
CA SER A 597 -47.54 2.27 -9.25
C SER A 597 -48.48 3.26 -8.55
N THR A 598 -48.07 3.76 -7.39
CA THR A 598 -48.73 4.90 -6.73
C THR A 598 -48.30 6.19 -7.42
N VAL A 599 -49.26 7.06 -7.75
CA VAL A 599 -48.99 8.37 -8.35
C VAL A 599 -49.38 9.46 -7.35
N ASP A 600 -48.38 10.16 -6.83
CA ASP A 600 -48.60 11.35 -6.00
C ASP A 600 -48.62 12.61 -6.88
N ILE A 601 -49.74 13.34 -6.82
CA ILE A 601 -49.91 14.61 -7.53
C ILE A 601 -49.82 15.73 -6.48
N LEU A 602 -48.71 16.48 -6.51
CA LEU A 602 -48.41 17.56 -5.56
C LEU A 602 -48.93 18.92 -6.00
#